data_AF-A0A8C4UA41-F1
#
_entry.id   AF-A0A8C4UA41-F1
#
_cell.length_a   1.000
_cell.length_b   1.000
_cell.length_c   1.000
_cell.angle_alpha   90.00
_cell.angle_beta   90.00
_cell.angle_gamma   90.00
#
_symmetry.space_group_name_H-M   'P 1'
#
loop_
_entity.id
_entity.type
_entity.pdbx_description
1 polymer ?
#
loop_
_entity_poly.entity_id
_entity_poly.type
_entity_poly.pdbx_seq_one_letter_code
_entity_poly.pdbx_strand_id
1 'polypeptide(L)' 'MAKETEWNCSICHEAETEVAYVVPCNHLFCLGCIMRWVEMGTSCPLCRRMIETVKFSVRTGSGP' A
#
# COMPACT_ATOMS: atom_id res chain seq x y z
N MET A 1 11.00 -1.02 -26.96
CA MET A 1 9.55 -0.74 -26.78
C MET A 1 9.39 -0.28 -25.34
N ALA A 2 8.87 0.93 -25.11
CA ALA A 2 8.73 1.51 -23.78
C ALA A 2 7.36 1.12 -23.19
N LYS A 3 7.35 0.47 -22.03
CA LYS A 3 6.18 0.18 -21.17
C LYS A 3 6.72 -0.73 -20.06
N GLU A 4 6.64 -0.49 -18.77
CA GLU A 4 5.95 0.47 -17.91
C GLU A 4 6.84 0.62 -16.66
N THR A 5 6.79 1.73 -15.95
CA THR A 5 7.35 1.75 -14.59
C THR A 5 6.42 0.90 -13.73
N GLU A 6 6.68 -0.40 -13.69
CA GLU A 6 6.01 -1.37 -12.83
C GLU A 6 6.35 -0.96 -11.39
N TRP A 7 5.42 -0.26 -10.76
CA TRP A 7 5.53 -0.01 -9.33
C TRP A 7 5.31 -1.34 -8.62
N ASN A 8 6.36 -1.84 -7.95
CA ASN A 8 6.27 -3.04 -7.10
C ASN A 8 6.18 -2.62 -5.64
N CYS A 9 5.34 -3.32 -4.88
CA CYS A 9 5.25 -3.12 -3.46
C CYS A 9 6.53 -3.54 -2.74
N SER A 10 7.07 -2.71 -1.85
CA SER A 10 8.28 -3.04 -1.09
C SER A 10 8.10 -4.11 -0.01
N ILE A 11 6.89 -4.66 0.16
CA ILE A 11 6.58 -5.73 1.12
C ILE A 11 6.52 -7.09 0.40
N CYS A 12 5.66 -7.22 -0.61
CA CYS A 12 5.50 -8.48 -1.37
C CYS A 12 6.29 -8.54 -2.67
N HIS A 13 6.87 -7.42 -3.12
CA HIS A 13 7.57 -7.30 -4.39
C HIS A 13 6.70 -7.67 -5.61
N GLU A 14 5.39 -7.47 -5.52
CA GLU A 14 4.44 -7.67 -6.63
C GLU A 14 3.78 -6.34 -7.05
N ALA A 15 3.35 -6.30 -8.31
CA ALA A 15 2.57 -5.20 -8.86
C ALA A 15 1.07 -5.52 -8.71
N GLU A 16 0.42 -4.87 -7.75
CA GLU A 16 -1.03 -5.03 -7.52
C GLU A 16 -1.83 -3.83 -8.02
N THR A 17 -3.09 -4.08 -8.38
CA THR A 17 -4.03 -3.02 -8.75
C THR A 17 -4.57 -2.28 -7.52
N GLU A 18 -4.64 -2.95 -6.37
CA GLU A 18 -5.13 -2.37 -5.11
C GLU A 18 -3.98 -1.84 -4.27
N VAL A 19 -3.71 -0.55 -4.43
CA VAL A 19 -2.64 0.14 -3.72
C VAL A 19 -3.19 1.07 -2.65
N ALA A 20 -2.40 1.23 -1.61
CA ALA A 20 -2.65 2.05 -0.46
C ALA A 20 -1.43 2.92 -0.18
N TYR A 21 -1.66 4.18 0.20
CA TYR A 21 -0.61 5.11 0.59
C TYR A 21 -0.75 5.51 2.05
N VAL A 22 0.38 5.55 2.75
CA VAL A 22 0.45 5.91 4.18
C VAL A 22 0.71 7.41 4.34
N VAL A 23 -0.03 8.06 5.22
CA VAL A 23 0.12 9.49 5.56
C VAL A 23 0.89 9.62 6.88
N PRO A 24 1.85 10.56 7.01
CA PRO A 24 2.19 11.66 6.10
C PRO A 24 3.38 11.40 5.16
N CYS A 25 3.92 10.19 5.12
CA CYS A 25 5.11 9.90 4.31
C CYS A 25 4.81 9.57 2.84
N ASN A 26 3.54 9.38 2.48
CA ASN A 26 3.02 9.10 1.14
C ASN A 26 3.67 7.88 0.45
N HIS A 27 4.22 6.94 1.22
CA HIS A 27 4.74 5.70 0.68
C HIS A 27 3.59 4.80 0.23
N LEU A 28 3.75 4.20 -0.95
CA LEU A 28 2.79 3.28 -1.54
C LEU A 28 3.11 1.84 -1.14
N PHE A 29 2.07 1.05 -0.87
CA PHE A 29 2.11 -0.37 -0.58
C PHE A 29 0.84 -1.04 -1.11
N CYS A 30 0.84 -2.36 -1.28
CA CYS A 30 -0.40 -3.07 -1.59
C CYS A 30 -1.35 -2.98 -0.40
N LEU A 31 -2.65 -2.88 -0.68
CA LEU A 31 -3.69 -2.80 0.35
C LEU A 31 -3.59 -3.97 1.32
N GLY A 32 -3.52 -5.20 0.83
CA GLY A 32 -3.39 -6.39 1.68
C GLY A 32 -2.11 -6.39 2.52
N CYS A 33 -1.00 -5.94 1.95
CA CYS A 33 0.28 -5.89 2.66
C CYS A 33 0.30 -4.84 3.77
N ILE A 34 -0.17 -3.62 3.49
CA ILE A 34 -0.17 -2.56 4.50
C ILE A 34 -1.18 -2.84 5.61
N MET A 35 -2.32 -3.45 5.30
CA MET A 35 -3.33 -3.83 6.31
C MET A 35 -2.73 -4.82 7.32
N ARG A 36 -2.10 -5.89 6.84
CA ARG A 36 -1.39 -6.85 7.72
C ARG A 36 -0.26 -6.21 8.50
N TRP A 37 0.43 -5.25 7.89
CA TRP A 37 1.52 -4.56 8.55
C TRP A 37 1.03 -3.70 9.71
N VAL A 38 -0.03 -2.90 9.52
CA VAL A 38 -0.57 -2.05 10.59
C VAL A 38 -1.20 -2.85 11.73
N GLU A 39 -1.64 -4.09 11.48
CA GLU A 39 -2.05 -5.04 12.53
C GLU A 39 -0.89 -5.44 13.46
N MET A 40 0.34 -5.51 12.92
CA MET A 40 1.55 -5.82 13.70
C MET A 40 2.26 -4.56 14.22
N GLY A 41 2.17 -3.43 13.50
CA GLY A 41 2.84 -2.18 13.86
C GLY A 41 2.45 -1.00 12.97
N THR A 42 2.08 0.11 13.61
CA THR A 42 1.59 1.35 12.97
C THR A 42 2.73 2.26 12.47
N SER A 43 3.79 1.68 11.91
CA SER A 43 4.96 2.42 11.40
C SER A 43 5.23 2.07 9.94
N CYS A 44 5.67 3.05 9.15
CA CYS A 44 5.90 2.87 7.73
C CYS A 44 7.07 1.90 7.50
N PRO A 45 6.91 0.84 6.68
CA PRO A 45 7.98 -0.12 6.39
C PRO A 45 9.24 0.53 5.79
N LEU A 46 9.05 1.56 4.95
CA LEU A 46 10.13 2.23 4.22
C LEU A 46 10.93 3.23 5.08
N CYS A 47 10.24 4.16 5.73
CA CYS A 47 10.89 5.25 6.49
C CYS A 47 10.75 5.14 8.01
N ARG A 48 10.07 4.10 8.50
CA ARG A 48 9.77 3.87 9.93
C ARG A 48 9.02 5.01 10.62
N ARG A 49 8.41 5.93 9.86
CA ARG A 49 7.57 7.01 10.39
C ARG A 49 6.22 6.46 10.83
N MET A 50 5.67 6.97 11.93
CA MET A 50 4.33 6.59 12.39
C MET A 50 3.30 6.85 11.28
N ILE A 51 2.44 5.86 11.05
CA ILE A 51 1.35 5.93 10.08
C ILE A 51 0.16 6.54 10.81
N GLU A 52 -0.28 7.71 10.36
CA GLU A 52 -1.47 8.36 10.91
C GLU A 52 -2.74 7.90 10.21
N THR A 53 -2.66 7.68 8.89
CA THR A 53 -3.79 7.24 8.10
C THR A 53 -3.31 6.44 6.90
N VAL A 54 -4.00 5.34 6.59
CA VAL A 54 -3.82 4.59 5.35
C VAL A 54 -4.96 4.97 4.42
N LYS A 55 -4.64 5.44 3.21
CA LYS A 55 -5.64 5.74 2.18
C LYS A 55 -5.49 4.77 1.02
N PHE A 56 -6.60 4.20 0.58
CA PHE A 56 -6.63 3.21 -0.49
C PHE A 56 -7.88 3.41 -1.35
N SER A 57 -7.75 3.06 -2.63
CA SER A 57 -8.86 3.10 -3.57
C SER A 57 -9.48 1.72 -3.67
N VAL A 58 -10.41 1.39 -2.78
CA VAL A 58 -11.22 0.17 -2.93
C VAL A 58 -12.13 0.33 -4.14
N ARG A 59 -11.97 -0.55 -5.13
CA ARG A 59 -13.02 -0.79 -6.11
C ARG A 59 -14.02 -1.66 -5.38
N THR A 60 -14.94 -1.04 -4.65
CA THR A 60 -16.01 -1.75 -3.95
C THR A 60 -16.80 -2.57 -4.97
N GLY A 61 -16.42 -3.85 -5.12
CA GLY A 61 -17.24 -4.86 -5.75
C GLY A 61 -18.39 -5.15 -4.80
N SER A 62 -19.40 -4.29 -4.84
CA SER A 62 -20.71 -4.51 -4.27
C SER A 62 -21.25 -5.81 -4.88
N GLY A 63 -21.07 -6.94 -4.18
CA GLY A 63 -21.82 -8.15 -4.49
C GLY A 63 -23.30 -7.93 -4.14
N PRO A 64 -24.26 -8.45 -4.92
CA PRO A 64 -25.66 -8.49 -4.52
C PRO A 64 -25.89 -9.40 -3.32
#